data_AF-A0A838VII5-F1
#
_entry.id   AF-A0A838VII5-F1
#
_cell.length_a   1.000
_cell.length_b   1.000
_cell.length_c   1.000
_cell.angle_alpha   90.00
_cell.angle_beta   90.00
_cell.angle_gamma   90.00
#
_symmetry.space_group_name_H-M   'P 1'
#
loop_
_entity.id
_entity.type
_entity.pdbx_description
1 polymer ?
#
loop_
_entity_poly.entity_id
_entity_poly.type
_entity_poly.pdbx_seq_one_letter_code
_entity_poly.pdbx_strand_id
1 'polypeptide(L)' 'MARDRFHNQVKAALIKDLWSITHDPFSIQISDFFQLPFIQKSLKRHTVNLVIYDPIKTEIKQWINFNNTNK' A
#
# COMPACT_ATOMS: atom_id res chain seq x y z
N MET A 1 9.26 -18.42 11.46
CA MET A 1 9.02 -18.83 10.06
C MET A 1 7.59 -19.34 9.93
N ALA A 2 6.62 -18.43 9.91
CA ALA A 2 5.20 -18.79 9.87
C ALA A 2 4.48 -17.72 9.05
N ARG A 3 4.17 -18.00 7.78
CA ARG A 3 3.13 -17.34 6.95
C ARG A 3 3.27 -17.74 5.49
N ASP A 4 3.05 -19.01 5.14
CA ASP A 4 2.81 -19.35 3.72
C ASP A 4 2.05 -20.66 3.47
N ARG A 5 1.31 -21.16 4.48
CA ARG A 5 0.50 -22.37 4.30
C ARG A 5 -0.82 -22.11 3.57
N PHE A 6 -1.37 -20.90 3.73
CA PHE A 6 -2.67 -20.54 3.17
C PHE A 6 -2.58 -19.96 1.77
N HIS A 7 -1.48 -19.26 1.41
CA HIS A 7 -1.30 -18.67 0.09
C HIS A 7 -1.37 -19.72 -1.03
N ASN A 8 -0.58 -20.80 -0.87
CA ASN A 8 -0.52 -21.88 -1.84
C ASN A 8 -1.85 -22.64 -1.98
N GLN A 9 -2.60 -22.80 -0.87
CA GLN A 9 -3.91 -23.46 -0.92
C GLN A 9 -4.96 -22.59 -1.62
N VAL A 10 -4.98 -21.29 -1.35
CA VAL A 10 -5.91 -20.35 -2.01
C VAL A 10 -5.60 -20.24 -3.50
N LYS A 11 -4.32 -20.16 -3.87
CA LYS A 11 -3.88 -20.17 -5.27
C LYS A 11 -4.32 -21.43 -6.02
N ALA A 12 -4.13 -22.60 -5.40
CA ALA A 12 -4.54 -23.88 -5.98
C ALA A 12 -6.07 -23.97 -6.16
N ALA A 13 -6.86 -23.46 -5.20
CA ALA A 13 -8.31 -23.40 -5.31
C ALA A 13 -8.78 -22.47 -6.44
N LEU A 14 -8.19 -21.26 -6.54
CA LEU A 14 -8.52 -20.30 -7.60
C LEU A 14 -8.21 -20.85 -9.01
N ILE A 15 -7.05 -21.49 -9.18
CA ILE A 15 -6.68 -22.11 -10.46
C ILE A 15 -7.64 -23.26 -10.81
N LYS A 16 -8.07 -24.05 -9.81
CA LYS A 16 -9.03 -25.13 -9.99
C LYS A 16 -10.41 -24.62 -10.42
N ASP A 17 -10.82 -23.46 -9.90
CA ASP A 17 -12.06 -22.78 -10.26
C ASP A 17 -11.94 -21.93 -11.54
N LEU A 18 -10.87 -22.11 -12.33
CA LEU A 18 -10.59 -21.40 -13.59
C LEU A 18 -10.44 -19.89 -13.43
N TRP A 19 -10.05 -19.40 -12.26
CA TRP A 19 -9.72 -17.99 -12.07
C TRP A 19 -8.35 -17.66 -12.63
N SER A 20 -8.29 -16.63 -13.49
CA SER A 20 -7.03 -16.07 -14.01
C SER A 20 -6.38 -15.17 -12.96
N ILE A 21 -5.33 -15.65 -12.31
CA ILE A 21 -4.52 -14.85 -11.39
C ILE A 21 -3.66 -13.90 -12.22
N THR A 22 -3.96 -12.61 -12.18
CA THR A 22 -3.26 -11.60 -12.99
C THR A 22 -1.93 -11.17 -12.39
N HIS A 23 -1.80 -11.13 -11.06
CA HIS A 23 -0.57 -10.71 -10.37
C HIS A 23 -0.42 -11.37 -8.99
N ASP A 24 0.76 -11.91 -8.69
CA ASP A 24 1.11 -12.53 -7.40
C ASP A 24 2.64 -12.46 -7.15
N PRO A 25 3.15 -11.62 -6.22
CA PRO A 25 2.41 -10.71 -5.36
C PRO A 25 1.94 -9.46 -6.13
N PHE A 26 0.67 -9.09 -5.96
CA PHE A 26 0.20 -7.79 -6.44
C PHE A 26 0.64 -6.70 -5.45
N SER A 27 1.79 -6.10 -5.72
CA SER A 27 2.27 -4.94 -4.97
C SER A 27 1.43 -3.72 -5.34
N ILE A 28 0.39 -3.44 -4.55
CA ILE A 28 -0.33 -2.17 -4.64
C ILE A 28 0.65 -1.07 -4.26
N GLN A 29 1.02 -0.23 -5.21
CA GLN A 29 1.79 0.97 -4.91
C GLN A 29 0.90 1.90 -4.09
N ILE A 30 1.18 1.98 -2.79
CA ILE A 30 0.51 2.86 -1.83
C ILE A 30 0.50 4.34 -2.28
N SER A 31 1.39 4.72 -3.21
CA SER A 31 1.37 6.03 -3.86
C SER A 31 0.00 6.40 -4.43
N ASP A 32 -0.69 5.47 -5.09
CA ASP A 32 -1.91 5.78 -5.84
C ASP A 32 -3.10 5.98 -4.89
N PHE A 33 -3.10 5.30 -3.73
CA PHE A 33 -4.09 5.50 -2.67
C PHE A 33 -4.00 6.91 -2.07
N PHE A 34 -2.78 7.39 -1.80
CA PHE A 34 -2.56 8.73 -1.24
C PHE A 34 -2.73 9.88 -2.25
N GLN A 35 -2.83 9.57 -3.55
CA GLN A 35 -3.19 10.53 -4.60
C GLN A 35 -4.70 10.81 -4.68
N LEU A 36 -5.54 9.98 -4.04
CA LEU A 36 -6.98 10.17 -4.08
C LEU A 36 -7.38 11.54 -3.46
N PRO A 37 -8.24 12.33 -4.11
CA PRO A 37 -8.59 13.68 -3.66
C PRO A 37 -9.15 13.72 -2.23
N PHE A 38 -9.91 12.70 -1.82
CA PHE A 38 -10.48 12.64 -0.48
C PHE A 38 -9.41 12.42 0.60
N ILE A 39 -8.40 11.59 0.30
CA ILE A 39 -7.29 11.31 1.21
C ILE A 39 -6.47 12.57 1.40
N GLN A 40 -6.10 13.26 0.32
CA GLN A 40 -5.38 14.53 0.40
C GLN A 40 -6.15 15.58 1.22
N LYS A 41 -7.48 15.66 1.05
CA LYS A 41 -8.33 16.58 1.81
C LYS A 41 -8.37 16.21 3.30
N SER A 42 -8.44 14.92 3.63
CA SER A 42 -8.42 14.46 5.03
C SER A 42 -7.05 14.68 5.68
N LEU A 43 -5.96 14.37 4.98
CA LEU A 43 -4.59 14.55 5.45
C LEU A 43 -4.26 16.02 5.74
N LYS A 44 -4.72 16.94 4.88
CA LYS A 44 -4.59 18.38 5.12
C LYS A 44 -5.41 18.85 6.33
N ARG A 45 -6.63 18.33 6.53
CA ARG A 45 -7.49 18.73 7.65
C ARG A 45 -6.97 18.26 9.01
N HIS A 46 -6.36 17.09 9.06
CA HIS A 46 -5.90 16.48 10.32
C HIS A 46 -4.39 16.64 10.54
N THR A 47 -3.69 17.42 9.69
CA THR A 47 -2.24 17.68 9.77
C THR A 47 -1.42 16.42 10.03
N VAL A 48 -1.72 15.36 9.28
CA VAL A 48 -1.09 14.05 9.50
C VAL A 48 0.28 14.04 8.83
N ASN A 49 1.32 13.73 9.59
CA ASN A 49 2.66 13.51 9.05
C ASN A 49 2.79 12.08 8.53
N LEU A 50 3.30 11.92 7.31
CA LEU A 50 3.47 10.62 6.67
C LEU A 50 4.96 10.33 6.49
N VAL A 51 5.32 9.07 6.72
CA VAL A 51 6.67 8.54 6.45
C VAL A 51 6.54 7.41 5.46
N ILE A 52 7.20 7.55 4.31
CA ILE A 52 7.28 6.49 3.30
C ILE A 52 8.62 5.79 3.51
N TYR A 53 8.56 4.52 3.87
CA TYR A 53 9.74 3.67 4.05
C TYR A 53 9.75 2.54 3.02
N ASP A 54 10.94 2.11 2.62
CA ASP A 54 11.13 0.92 1.79
C ASP A 54 11.37 -0.29 2.72
N PRO A 55 10.46 -1.29 2.75
CA PRO A 55 10.61 -2.45 3.62
C PRO A 55 11.76 -3.39 3.20
N ILE A 56 12.20 -3.33 1.94
CA ILE A 56 13.26 -4.19 1.41
C ILE A 56 14.63 -3.56 1.66
N LYS A 57 14.73 -2.25 1.45
CA LYS A 57 15.98 -1.49 1.64
C LYS A 57 16.15 -0.96 3.07
N THR A 58 15.13 -1.06 3.91
CA THR A 58 15.12 -0.56 5.30
C THR A 58 15.55 0.91 5.39
N GLU A 59 15.10 1.72 4.42
CA GLU A 59 15.42 3.14 4.33
C GLU A 59 14.15 3.97 4.29
N ILE A 60 14.21 5.17 4.89
CA ILE A 60 13.12 6.13 4.80
C ILE A 60 13.30 6.87 3.48
N LYS A 61 12.36 6.69 2.56
CA LYS A 61 12.38 7.34 1.24
C LYS A 61 11.89 8.77 1.29
N GLN A 62 10.86 9.04 2.09
CA GLN A 62 10.23 10.36 2.09
C GLN A 62 9.58 10.69 3.43
N TRP A 63 9.76 11.93 3.85
CA TRP A 63 9.00 12.55 4.94
C TRP A 63 8.03 13.55 4.32
N ILE A 64 6.73 13.31 4.47
CA ILE A 64 5.69 14.24 4.01
C ILE A 64 5.08 14.87 5.23
N ASN A 65 5.29 16.18 5.34
CA ASN A 65 4.74 16.98 6.39
C ASN A 65 3.62 17.86 5.81
N PHE A 66 2.41 17.74 6.38
CA PHE A 66 1.24 18.51 5.96
C PHE A 66 1.03 19.74 6.85
N ASN A 67 2.11 20.36 7.33
CA ASN A 67 2.05 21.62 8.07
C ASN A 67 1.78 22.77 7.11
N ASN A 68 0.49 22.95 6.85
CA ASN A 68 -0.17 24.18 6.43
C ASN A 68 0.69 25.22 5.68
N THR A 69 0.80 25.08 4.36
CA THR A 69 1.16 26.18 3.45
C THR A 69 -0.03 26.53 2.58
N ASN A 70 -0.93 27.36 3.12
CA ASN A 70 -1.15 28.74 2.67
C ASN A 70 -2.52 29.25 3.13
N LYS A 71 -2.44 30.47 3.65
CA LYS A 71 -3.48 31.45 3.90
C LYS A 71 -4.25 31.78 2.62
#